data_AF-A0A246BTG2-F1
#
_entry.id   AF-A0A246BTG2-F1
#
_cell.length_a   1.000
_cell.length_b   1.000
_cell.length_c   1.000
_cell.angle_alpha   90.00
_cell.angle_beta   90.00
_cell.angle_gamma   90.00
#
_symmetry.space_group_name_H-M   'P 1'
#
loop_
_entity.id
_entity.type
_entity.pdbx_description
1 polymer ?
#
loop_
_entity_poly.entity_id
_entity_poly.type
_entity_poly.pdbx_seq_one_letter_code
_entity_poly.pdbx_strand_id
1 'polypeptide(L)'
;MPLLEVGQRYHPNVSVWPEGLHVFGLSAQRMEVMVALGGVTDAEAAAFRDTTRPFEVGLASHGSVVILLARMPGVMDWSDAPYDARLMPADERGLPVIGHTLIQWLLVDAKTGILRGIRSATVTPQFTAQLHELLEGQAARPFRRATYDADVAAYQQRFTAQALVRRAWITEQAGITVPVTESMREAQADIADTLGLHDLIADERIREVVAEAIGRGEAHLEERDGEAWYVDPGFGPDVPVRLLGYDEDLGMVDRRQFPEKPKA
;
A
#
# COMPACT_ATOMS: atom_id res chain seq x y z
N MET A 1 17.71 0.62 12.84
CA MET A 1 17.34 -0.80 12.98
C MET A 1 18.55 -1.66 12.62
N PRO A 2 18.89 -2.73 13.38
CA PRO A 2 19.93 -3.67 12.98
C PRO A 2 19.57 -4.40 11.68
N LEU A 3 20.58 -4.94 10.99
CA LEU A 3 20.39 -5.76 9.80
C LEU A 3 19.58 -7.03 10.17
N LEU A 4 18.45 -7.24 9.48
CA LEU A 4 17.65 -8.46 9.63
C LEU A 4 18.23 -9.57 8.76
N GLU A 5 18.47 -10.74 9.35
CA GLU A 5 19.03 -11.91 8.67
C GLU A 5 18.18 -13.15 8.95
N VAL A 6 17.84 -13.89 7.89
CA VAL A 6 17.11 -15.16 8.01
C VAL A 6 17.97 -16.16 8.77
N GLY A 7 17.37 -16.84 9.74
CA GLY A 7 18.07 -17.76 10.64
C GLY A 7 18.54 -17.13 11.95
N GLN A 8 18.55 -15.79 12.03
CA GLN A 8 18.81 -15.05 13.27
C GLN A 8 17.51 -14.74 14.02
N ARG A 9 17.62 -14.34 15.28
CA ARG A 9 16.45 -13.81 16.01
C ARG A 9 16.03 -12.47 15.41
N TYR A 10 14.73 -12.26 15.24
CA TYR A 10 14.19 -10.97 14.79
C TYR A 10 14.54 -9.85 15.77
N HIS A 11 14.42 -10.12 17.08
CA HIS A 11 14.89 -9.22 18.13
C HIS A 11 15.84 -9.97 19.07
N PRO A 12 17.04 -9.44 19.39
CA PRO A 12 18.08 -10.18 20.10
C PRO A 12 17.64 -10.65 21.49
N ASN A 13 16.80 -9.85 22.14
CA ASN A 13 16.34 -10.07 23.52
C ASN A 13 14.94 -10.69 23.62
N VAL A 14 14.29 -11.02 22.49
CA VAL A 14 12.94 -11.63 22.50
C VAL A 14 13.02 -12.98 21.79
N SER A 15 12.71 -14.04 22.53
CA SER A 15 12.74 -15.42 22.03
C SER A 15 11.36 -16.05 21.87
N VAL A 16 10.30 -15.36 22.29
CA VAL A 16 8.91 -15.83 22.17
C VAL A 16 8.05 -14.67 21.72
N TRP A 17 7.20 -14.92 20.74
CA TRP A 17 6.26 -13.95 20.18
C TRP A 17 4.83 -14.46 20.31
N PRO A 18 3.84 -13.58 20.50
CA PRO A 18 2.45 -13.97 20.35
C PRO A 18 2.20 -14.46 18.92
N GLU A 19 1.54 -15.60 18.77
CA GLU A 19 1.16 -16.11 17.45
C GLU A 19 0.14 -15.17 16.78
N GLY A 20 0.22 -15.07 15.45
CA GLY A 20 -0.69 -14.27 14.64
C GLY A 20 0.01 -13.24 13.76
N LEU A 21 -0.80 -12.33 13.23
CA LEU A 21 -0.37 -11.24 12.37
C LEU A 21 -0.17 -9.97 13.19
N HIS A 22 0.93 -9.26 12.96
CA HIS A 22 1.29 -8.05 13.72
C HIS A 22 1.80 -6.98 12.78
N VAL A 23 1.34 -5.74 12.95
CA VAL A 23 1.88 -4.57 12.25
C VAL A 23 2.82 -3.85 13.21
N PHE A 24 4.09 -3.73 12.83
CA PHE A 24 5.14 -3.17 13.70
C PHE A 24 5.49 -1.73 13.38
N GLY A 25 5.33 -1.30 12.13
CA GLY A 25 5.68 0.05 11.75
C GLY A 25 5.04 0.45 10.46
N LEU A 26 4.69 1.73 10.38
CA LEU A 26 4.17 2.34 9.17
C LEU A 26 4.90 3.66 8.95
N SER A 27 5.46 3.83 7.76
CA SER A 27 6.06 5.08 7.31
C SER A 27 5.34 5.58 6.06
N ALA A 28 5.80 6.71 5.52
CA ALA A 28 5.30 7.27 4.27
C ALA A 28 5.30 6.28 3.09
N GLN A 29 6.19 5.29 3.06
CA GLN A 29 6.37 4.40 1.90
C GLN A 29 6.50 2.92 2.27
N ARG A 30 6.54 2.59 3.56
CA ARG A 30 6.79 1.23 4.03
C ARG A 30 5.84 0.85 5.15
N MET A 31 5.26 -0.34 5.05
CA MET A 31 4.60 -1.02 6.16
C MET A 31 5.41 -2.28 6.52
N GLU A 32 5.71 -2.47 7.80
CA GLU A 32 6.34 -3.69 8.30
C GLU A 32 5.31 -4.58 8.99
N VAL A 33 5.19 -5.81 8.50
CA VAL A 33 4.21 -6.79 8.97
C VAL A 33 4.92 -8.09 9.33
N MET A 34 4.69 -8.57 10.54
CA MET A 34 5.20 -9.86 11.01
C MET A 34 4.10 -10.90 11.04
N VAL A 35 4.42 -12.08 10.55
CA VAL A 35 3.65 -13.30 10.68
C VAL A 35 4.39 -14.18 11.69
N ALA A 36 3.82 -14.35 12.88
CA ALA A 36 4.38 -15.20 13.93
C ALA A 36 3.60 -16.52 14.00
N LEU A 37 4.25 -17.63 13.64
CA LEU A 37 3.66 -18.97 13.68
C LEU A 37 4.46 -19.89 14.60
N GLY A 38 3.79 -20.72 15.38
CA GLY A 38 4.44 -21.66 16.29
C GLY A 38 5.01 -22.88 15.56
N GLY A 39 6.33 -23.00 15.50
CA GLY A 39 6.99 -24.18 14.91
C GLY A 39 6.95 -24.18 13.38
N VAL A 40 7.44 -23.10 12.78
CA VAL A 40 7.49 -22.92 11.32
C VAL A 40 8.28 -24.07 10.69
N THR A 41 7.68 -24.76 9.73
CA THR A 41 8.33 -25.81 8.95
C THR A 41 9.16 -25.24 7.81
N ASP A 42 10.10 -26.02 7.28
CA ASP A 42 10.88 -25.58 6.12
C ASP A 42 10.02 -25.44 4.86
N ALA A 43 8.92 -26.21 4.76
CA ALA A 43 7.96 -26.10 3.68
C ALA A 43 7.18 -24.77 3.74
N GLU A 44 6.71 -24.35 4.92
CA GLU A 44 6.07 -23.05 5.12
C GLU A 44 7.06 -21.90 4.87
N ALA A 45 8.29 -22.02 5.36
CA ALA A 45 9.31 -21.01 5.13
C ALA A 45 9.67 -20.90 3.63
N ALA A 46 9.70 -22.02 2.90
CA ALA A 46 9.88 -22.03 1.45
C ALA A 46 8.68 -21.41 0.72
N ALA A 47 7.44 -21.78 1.10
CA ALA A 47 6.22 -21.23 0.52
C ALA A 47 6.10 -19.71 0.76
N PHE A 48 6.53 -19.21 1.92
CA PHE A 48 6.55 -17.79 2.23
C PHE A 48 7.52 -17.02 1.32
N ARG A 49 8.71 -17.58 1.08
CA ARG A 49 9.75 -16.96 0.23
C ARG A 49 9.50 -17.12 -1.27
N ASP A 50 8.55 -17.96 -1.67
CA ASP A 50 8.18 -18.19 -3.06
C ASP A 50 7.45 -16.97 -3.64
N THR A 51 8.18 -16.16 -4.40
CA THR A 51 7.67 -14.94 -5.02
C THR A 51 6.64 -15.18 -6.11
N THR A 52 6.50 -16.42 -6.59
CA THR A 52 5.48 -16.78 -7.61
C THR A 52 4.09 -16.95 -7.02
N ARG A 53 3.99 -17.10 -5.69
CA ARG A 53 2.70 -17.22 -4.98
C ARG A 53 2.22 -15.84 -4.57
N PRO A 54 0.97 -15.44 -4.88
CA PRO A 54 0.46 -14.15 -4.46
C PRO A 54 0.30 -14.09 -2.94
N PHE A 55 0.52 -12.90 -2.38
CA PHE A 55 0.03 -12.57 -1.04
C PHE A 55 -1.32 -11.88 -1.19
N GLU A 56 -2.31 -12.32 -0.44
CA GLU A 56 -3.61 -11.66 -0.42
C GLU A 56 -3.65 -10.74 0.79
N VAL A 57 -4.02 -9.48 0.56
CA VAL A 57 -4.13 -8.46 1.62
C VAL A 57 -5.50 -7.83 1.56
N GLY A 58 -5.96 -7.30 2.70
CA GLY A 58 -7.18 -6.52 2.75
C GLY A 58 -7.18 -5.53 3.91
N LEU A 59 -8.06 -4.55 3.82
CA LEU A 59 -8.29 -3.57 4.89
C LEU A 59 -9.74 -3.62 5.31
N ALA A 60 -9.97 -3.78 6.61
CA ALA A 60 -11.26 -3.62 7.23
C ALA A 60 -11.16 -2.60 8.37
N SER A 61 -12.31 -2.19 8.90
CA SER A 61 -12.34 -1.41 10.13
C SER A 61 -13.53 -1.80 10.99
N HIS A 62 -13.37 -1.64 12.31
CA HIS A 62 -14.45 -1.81 13.28
C HIS A 62 -14.33 -0.76 14.38
N GLY A 63 -15.34 0.11 14.50
CA GLY A 63 -15.29 1.21 15.46
C GLY A 63 -14.11 2.14 15.20
N SER A 64 -13.17 2.17 16.14
CA SER A 64 -11.92 2.94 16.05
C SER A 64 -10.71 2.16 15.52
N VAL A 65 -10.87 0.85 15.28
CA VAL A 65 -9.78 -0.07 14.94
C VAL A 65 -9.66 -0.21 13.42
N VAL A 66 -8.45 0.01 12.91
CA VAL A 66 -8.06 -0.39 11.55
C VAL A 66 -7.61 -1.84 11.60
N ILE A 67 -8.03 -2.68 10.66
CA ILE A 67 -7.75 -4.11 10.68
C ILE A 67 -7.07 -4.47 9.36
N LEU A 68 -5.79 -4.84 9.43
CA LEU A 68 -5.09 -5.43 8.30
C LEU A 68 -5.46 -6.91 8.22
N LEU A 69 -5.82 -7.37 7.03
CA LEU A 69 -6.12 -8.75 6.72
C LEU A 69 -5.02 -9.29 5.81
N ALA A 70 -4.56 -10.50 6.04
CA ALA A 70 -3.60 -11.15 5.17
C ALA A 70 -3.85 -12.65 5.05
N ARG A 71 -3.56 -13.20 3.88
CA ARG A 71 -3.55 -14.64 3.62
C ARG A 71 -2.35 -14.97 2.73
N MET A 72 -1.71 -16.09 3.06
CA MET A 72 -0.51 -16.57 2.39
C MET A 72 -0.64 -18.08 2.12
N PRO A 73 -1.08 -18.48 0.91
CA PRO A 73 -1.32 -19.89 0.60
C PRO A 73 -0.09 -20.79 0.87
N GLY A 74 -0.30 -21.80 1.72
CA GLY A 74 0.75 -22.72 2.18
C GLY A 74 1.56 -22.22 3.39
N VAL A 75 1.17 -21.10 3.99
CA VAL A 75 1.77 -20.55 5.22
C VAL A 75 0.69 -20.25 6.26
N MET A 76 -0.31 -19.44 5.89
CA MET A 76 -1.46 -19.14 6.75
C MET A 76 -2.71 -18.88 5.91
N ASP A 77 -3.87 -19.30 6.42
CA ASP A 77 -5.15 -18.81 5.90
C ASP A 77 -5.37 -17.35 6.33
N TRP A 78 -6.52 -16.77 5.96
CA TRP A 78 -6.86 -15.41 6.38
C TRP A 78 -6.68 -15.21 7.89
N SER A 79 -5.84 -14.24 8.24
CA SER A 79 -5.60 -13.75 9.59
C SER A 79 -5.81 -12.23 9.62
N ASP A 80 -6.17 -11.73 10.79
CA ASP A 80 -6.31 -10.30 11.06
C ASP A 80 -5.21 -9.78 11.98
N ALA A 81 -4.89 -8.49 11.82
CA ALA A 81 -4.05 -7.71 12.70
C ALA A 81 -4.74 -6.38 13.01
N PRO A 82 -5.28 -6.18 14.22
CA PRO A 82 -5.79 -4.88 14.62
C PRO A 82 -4.63 -3.90 14.75
N TYR A 83 -4.83 -2.69 14.24
CA TYR A 83 -3.82 -1.64 14.17
C TYR A 83 -4.38 -0.30 14.65
N ASP A 84 -3.57 0.37 15.46
CA ASP A 84 -3.76 1.77 15.82
C ASP A 84 -2.40 2.45 15.87
N ALA A 85 -2.18 3.43 14.99
CA ALA A 85 -0.92 4.13 14.91
C ALA A 85 -0.54 4.78 16.26
N ARG A 86 -1.52 5.16 17.08
CA ARG A 86 -1.28 5.84 18.36
C ARG A 86 -0.75 4.88 19.44
N LEU A 87 -0.79 3.57 19.20
CA LEU A 87 -0.13 2.57 20.03
C LEU A 87 1.37 2.39 19.68
N MET A 88 1.80 2.85 18.51
CA MET A 88 3.19 2.73 18.07
C MET A 88 4.07 3.84 18.69
N PRO A 89 5.40 3.64 18.80
CA PRO A 89 6.36 4.71 19.06
C PRO A 89 6.20 5.89 18.08
N ALA A 90 6.45 7.12 18.53
CA ALA A 90 6.16 8.32 17.73
C ALA A 90 6.95 8.41 16.42
N ASP A 91 8.16 7.86 16.39
CA ASP A 91 9.04 7.73 15.23
C ASP A 91 8.63 6.61 14.25
N GLU A 92 7.71 5.74 14.68
CA GLU A 92 7.11 4.67 13.88
C GLU A 92 5.66 4.99 13.46
N ARG A 93 5.19 6.22 13.78
CA ARG A 93 3.89 6.75 13.37
C ARG A 93 4.02 7.53 12.06
N GLY A 94 3.82 6.84 10.94
CA GLY A 94 3.68 7.45 9.63
C GLY A 94 2.23 7.43 9.14
N LEU A 95 1.92 8.39 8.27
CA LEU A 95 0.84 8.28 7.30
C LEU A 95 1.45 7.88 5.97
N PRO A 96 0.92 6.87 5.28
CA PRO A 96 1.45 6.48 3.98
C PRO A 96 1.15 7.58 2.96
N VAL A 97 2.10 7.91 2.10
CA VAL A 97 1.89 8.81 0.96
C VAL A 97 1.10 8.04 -0.09
N ILE A 98 0.05 8.65 -0.62
CA ILE A 98 -0.79 8.04 -1.65
C ILE A 98 0.10 7.67 -2.84
N GLY A 99 0.05 6.40 -3.23
CA GLY A 99 0.98 5.79 -4.18
C GLY A 99 1.23 4.33 -3.82
N HIS A 100 2.20 3.70 -4.48
CA HIS A 100 2.57 2.32 -4.16
C HIS A 100 3.28 2.26 -2.80
N THR A 101 2.72 1.48 -1.87
CA THR A 101 3.36 1.23 -0.57
C THR A 101 4.06 -0.12 -0.58
N LEU A 102 5.31 -0.16 -0.11
CA LEU A 102 6.04 -1.40 0.09
C LEU A 102 5.60 -2.05 1.42
N ILE A 103 5.10 -3.27 1.37
CA ILE A 103 4.92 -4.10 2.56
C ILE A 103 6.11 -5.04 2.69
N GLN A 104 6.84 -4.90 3.79
CA GLN A 104 7.88 -5.83 4.21
C GLN A 104 7.26 -6.87 5.16
N TRP A 105 7.19 -8.11 4.68
CA TRP A 105 6.68 -9.25 5.41
C TRP A 105 7.82 -10.02 6.08
N LEU A 106 7.66 -10.32 7.37
CA LEU A 106 8.61 -11.06 8.19
C LEU A 106 7.93 -12.32 8.72
N LEU A 107 8.43 -13.50 8.37
CA LEU A 107 7.96 -14.76 8.95
C LEU A 107 8.85 -15.10 10.14
N VAL A 108 8.29 -15.13 11.34
CA VAL A 108 8.99 -15.43 12.59
C VAL A 108 8.44 -16.70 13.21
N ASP A 109 9.33 -17.59 13.65
CA ASP A 109 8.92 -18.72 14.49
C ASP A 109 8.61 -18.21 15.90
N ALA A 110 7.33 -18.29 16.29
CA ALA A 110 6.83 -17.72 17.53
C ALA A 110 7.44 -18.34 18.79
N LYS A 111 7.95 -19.58 18.71
CA LYS A 111 8.50 -20.31 19.87
C LYS A 111 9.99 -20.02 20.10
N THR A 112 10.69 -19.58 19.06
CA THR A 112 12.15 -19.38 19.09
C THR A 112 12.57 -17.94 18.82
N GLY A 113 11.68 -17.13 18.24
CA GLY A 113 11.95 -15.78 17.78
C GLY A 113 12.83 -15.72 16.53
N ILE A 114 13.09 -16.86 15.88
CA ILE A 114 13.94 -16.95 14.69
C ILE A 114 13.17 -16.44 13.48
N LEU A 115 13.78 -15.53 12.73
CA LEU A 115 13.30 -15.06 11.45
C LEU A 115 13.49 -16.15 10.39
N ARG A 116 12.39 -16.73 9.92
CA ARG A 116 12.37 -17.82 8.93
C ARG A 116 12.19 -17.32 7.51
N GLY A 117 11.76 -16.08 7.30
CA GLY A 117 11.65 -15.52 5.96
C GLY A 117 11.49 -14.01 5.97
N ILE A 118 11.97 -13.38 4.90
CA ILE A 118 11.70 -11.98 4.56
C ILE A 118 11.17 -11.99 3.14
N ARG A 119 10.07 -11.27 2.91
CA ARG A 119 9.53 -11.04 1.57
C ARG A 119 8.97 -9.64 1.48
N SER A 120 9.15 -9.01 0.34
CA SER A 120 8.55 -7.70 0.07
C SER A 120 7.48 -7.83 -1.00
N ALA A 121 6.40 -7.08 -0.86
CA ALA A 121 5.34 -6.97 -1.84
C ALA A 121 4.83 -5.53 -1.86
N THR A 122 4.50 -5.00 -3.03
CA THR A 122 3.86 -3.69 -3.16
C THR A 122 2.35 -3.84 -3.15
N VAL A 123 1.68 -2.84 -2.59
CA VAL A 123 0.23 -2.65 -2.72
C VAL A 123 -0.10 -1.52 -3.68
N THR A 124 -1.33 -1.51 -4.19
CA THR A 124 -1.78 -0.49 -5.14
C THR A 124 -1.98 0.87 -4.47
N PRO A 125 -1.99 1.96 -5.26
CA PRO A 125 -2.31 3.29 -4.75
C PRO A 125 -3.72 3.39 -4.17
N GLN A 126 -4.67 2.64 -4.71
CA GLN A 126 -6.01 2.51 -4.15
C GLN A 126 -6.00 1.94 -2.73
N PHE A 127 -5.24 0.87 -2.49
CA PHE A 127 -5.07 0.30 -1.15
C PHE A 127 -4.42 1.31 -0.20
N THR A 128 -3.36 1.97 -0.66
CA THR A 128 -2.66 2.99 0.12
C THR A 128 -3.56 4.17 0.48
N ALA A 129 -4.39 4.65 -0.45
CA ALA A 129 -5.35 5.73 -0.21
C ALA A 129 -6.39 5.34 0.85
N GLN A 130 -6.93 4.12 0.77
CA GLN A 130 -7.86 3.60 1.79
C GLN A 130 -7.19 3.49 3.17
N LEU A 131 -5.94 3.04 3.22
CA LEU A 131 -5.18 3.02 4.47
C LEU A 131 -4.94 4.44 5.01
N HIS A 132 -4.59 5.38 4.13
CA HIS A 132 -4.38 6.78 4.49
C HIS A 132 -5.63 7.37 5.14
N GLU A 133 -6.79 7.26 4.49
CA GLU A 133 -8.06 7.81 4.98
C GLU A 133 -8.44 7.23 6.36
N LEU A 134 -8.27 5.91 6.55
CA LEU A 134 -8.54 5.26 7.83
C LEU A 134 -7.65 5.78 8.95
N LEU A 135 -6.37 6.01 8.66
CA LEU A 135 -5.39 6.48 9.64
C LEU A 135 -5.51 7.98 9.94
N GLU A 136 -5.84 8.78 8.94
CA GLU A 136 -6.17 10.19 9.13
C GLU A 136 -7.41 10.33 10.02
N GLY A 137 -8.46 9.56 9.72
CA GLY A 137 -9.67 9.49 10.55
C GLY A 137 -9.41 8.99 11.97
N GLN A 138 -8.42 8.11 12.15
CA GLN A 138 -7.96 7.67 13.46
C GLN A 138 -7.24 8.79 14.22
N ALA A 139 -6.36 9.54 13.54
CA ALA A 139 -5.60 10.66 14.12
C ALA A 139 -6.50 11.83 14.54
N ALA A 140 -7.58 12.09 13.80
CA ALA A 140 -8.55 13.15 14.09
C ALA A 140 -9.39 12.90 15.36
N ARG A 141 -9.37 11.68 15.92
CA ARG A 141 -10.19 11.29 17.08
C ARG A 141 -9.35 11.20 18.36
N PRO A 142 -9.92 11.53 19.53
CA PRO A 142 -9.26 11.27 20.81
C PRO A 142 -8.96 9.78 20.98
N PHE A 143 -7.73 9.45 21.42
CA PHE A 143 -7.38 8.07 21.73
C PHE A 143 -7.76 7.72 23.17
N ARG A 144 -8.45 6.59 23.34
CA ARG A 144 -8.70 5.96 24.63
C ARG A 144 -8.43 4.48 24.54
N ARG A 145 -7.39 4.02 25.25
CA ARG A 145 -6.96 2.61 25.21
C ARG A 145 -8.09 1.63 25.53
N ALA A 146 -8.89 1.91 26.57
CA ALA A 146 -10.02 1.06 26.94
C ALA A 146 -11.08 0.95 25.83
N THR A 147 -11.29 2.00 25.03
CA THR A 147 -12.21 1.96 23.89
C THR A 147 -11.65 1.11 22.76
N TYR A 148 -10.36 1.28 22.45
CA TYR A 148 -9.67 0.42 21.47
C TYR A 148 -9.74 -1.05 21.86
N ASP A 149 -9.37 -1.40 23.10
CA ASP A 149 -9.38 -2.80 23.56
C ASP A 149 -10.81 -3.40 23.52
N ALA A 150 -11.83 -2.60 23.82
CA ALA A 150 -13.23 -3.02 23.73
C ALA A 150 -13.69 -3.24 22.28
N ASP A 151 -13.32 -2.34 21.36
CA ASP A 151 -13.62 -2.48 19.93
C ASP A 151 -12.92 -3.72 19.33
N VAL A 152 -11.67 -3.98 19.73
CA VAL A 152 -10.92 -5.20 19.34
C VAL A 152 -11.65 -6.45 19.81
N ALA A 153 -11.97 -6.53 21.12
CA ALA A 153 -12.69 -7.67 21.67
C ALA A 153 -14.06 -7.87 21.00
N ALA A 154 -14.78 -6.78 20.72
CA ALA A 154 -16.09 -6.82 20.10
C ALA A 154 -16.05 -7.42 18.68
N TYR A 155 -15.09 -7.01 17.85
CA TYR A 155 -15.01 -7.57 16.49
C TYR A 155 -14.51 -9.02 16.51
N GLN A 156 -13.54 -9.36 17.37
CA GLN A 156 -13.00 -10.72 17.48
C GLN A 156 -14.04 -11.73 17.98
N GLN A 157 -14.97 -11.31 18.86
CA GLN A 157 -16.09 -12.15 19.29
C GLN A 157 -17.14 -12.35 18.19
N ARG A 158 -17.26 -11.41 17.25
CA ARG A 158 -18.35 -11.37 16.28
C ARG A 158 -17.97 -11.91 14.91
N PHE A 159 -16.71 -11.76 14.51
CA PHE A 159 -16.25 -12.04 13.17
C PHE A 159 -15.01 -12.91 13.17
N THR A 160 -14.99 -13.89 12.27
CA THR A 160 -13.75 -14.57 11.87
C THR A 160 -13.00 -13.69 10.86
N ALA A 161 -11.70 -13.91 10.67
CA ALA A 161 -10.93 -13.23 9.62
C ALA A 161 -11.58 -13.39 8.23
N GLN A 162 -12.06 -14.59 7.89
CA GLN A 162 -12.82 -14.84 6.65
C GLN A 162 -14.10 -13.98 6.54
N ALA A 163 -14.77 -13.72 7.66
CA ALA A 163 -15.95 -12.86 7.70
C ALA A 163 -15.60 -11.37 7.59
N LEU A 164 -14.42 -10.97 8.07
CA LEU A 164 -13.88 -9.61 7.90
C LEU A 164 -13.46 -9.34 6.45
N VAL A 165 -12.91 -10.33 5.74
CA VAL A 165 -12.61 -10.21 4.30
C VAL A 165 -13.83 -9.82 3.49
N ARG A 166 -15.00 -10.41 3.78
CA ARG A 166 -16.28 -10.05 3.13
C ARG A 166 -16.78 -8.64 3.46
N ARG A 167 -16.16 -7.97 4.42
CA ARG A 167 -16.46 -6.61 4.89
C ARG A 167 -15.30 -5.65 4.64
N ALA A 168 -14.25 -6.11 3.99
CA ALA A 168 -13.09 -5.30 3.71
C ALA A 168 -13.48 -4.17 2.75
N TRP A 169 -12.93 -2.98 2.99
CA TRP A 169 -13.00 -1.84 2.09
C TRP A 169 -12.31 -2.17 0.76
N ILE A 170 -11.20 -2.88 0.84
CA ILE A 170 -10.42 -3.35 -0.30
C ILE A 170 -9.75 -4.67 0.03
N THR A 171 -9.64 -5.53 -0.99
CA THR A 171 -8.80 -6.73 -0.98
C THR A 171 -8.02 -6.80 -2.29
N GLU A 172 -6.74 -7.14 -2.25
CA GLU A 172 -5.92 -7.27 -3.45
C GLU A 172 -4.86 -8.36 -3.31
N GLN A 173 -4.28 -8.74 -4.44
CA GLN A 173 -3.11 -9.61 -4.50
C GLN A 173 -1.85 -8.75 -4.51
N ALA A 174 -1.21 -8.64 -3.35
CA ALA A 174 0.08 -7.97 -3.18
C ALA A 174 1.19 -8.78 -3.87
N GLY A 175 2.06 -8.08 -4.59
CA GLY A 175 3.27 -8.67 -5.17
C GLY A 175 3.08 -9.40 -6.51
N ILE A 176 1.97 -9.17 -7.23
CA ILE A 176 1.95 -9.43 -8.67
C ILE A 176 2.55 -8.21 -9.36
N THR A 177 3.83 -8.30 -9.74
CA THR A 177 4.36 -7.45 -10.80
C THR A 177 3.65 -7.88 -12.08
N VAL A 178 2.55 -7.22 -12.46
CA VAL A 178 1.95 -7.42 -13.77
C VAL A 178 2.93 -6.82 -14.78
N PRO A 179 3.54 -7.60 -15.69
CA PRO A 179 4.25 -7.01 -16.82
C PRO A 179 3.21 -6.22 -17.61
N VAL A 180 3.49 -4.96 -17.95
CA VAL A 180 2.59 -4.17 -18.81
C VAL A 180 2.39 -4.93 -20.12
N THR A 181 1.19 -5.50 -20.34
CA THR A 181 0.84 -6.23 -21.55
C THR A 181 0.30 -5.28 -22.62
N GLU A 182 0.39 -5.69 -23.88
CA GLU A 182 -0.15 -4.97 -25.03
C GLU A 182 -1.67 -4.73 -24.93
N SER A 183 -2.40 -5.64 -24.28
CA SER A 183 -3.81 -5.48 -23.95
C SER A 183 -4.11 -4.37 -22.94
N MET A 184 -3.15 -4.03 -22.07
CA MET A 184 -3.28 -2.88 -21.17
C MET A 184 -3.00 -1.56 -21.91
N ARG A 185 -2.09 -1.55 -22.91
CA ARG A 185 -1.91 -0.39 -23.80
C ARG A 185 -3.17 -0.11 -24.62
N GLU A 186 -3.83 -1.15 -25.13
CA GLU A 186 -5.10 -0.99 -25.86
C GLU A 186 -6.23 -0.46 -24.95
N ALA A 187 -6.35 -0.98 -23.72
CA ALA A 187 -7.30 -0.45 -22.75
C ALA A 187 -6.98 1.00 -22.29
N GLN A 188 -5.69 1.36 -22.26
CA GLN A 188 -5.23 2.72 -21.94
C GLN A 188 -5.52 3.70 -23.09
N ALA A 189 -5.37 3.26 -24.35
CA ALA A 189 -5.76 4.05 -25.51
C ALA A 189 -7.28 4.33 -25.50
N ASP A 190 -8.10 3.33 -25.17
CA ASP A 190 -9.56 3.49 -25.04
C ASP A 190 -9.95 4.48 -23.92
N ILE A 191 -9.22 4.51 -22.80
CA ILE A 191 -9.44 5.47 -21.71
C ILE A 191 -9.03 6.88 -22.15
N ALA A 192 -7.90 7.04 -22.84
CA ALA A 192 -7.44 8.34 -23.33
C ALA A 192 -8.39 8.94 -24.36
N ASP A 193 -8.96 8.12 -25.24
CA ASP A 193 -10.00 8.51 -26.20
C ASP A 193 -11.32 8.86 -25.49
N THR A 194 -11.73 8.06 -24.50
CA THR A 194 -12.97 8.32 -23.73
C THR A 194 -12.89 9.63 -22.92
N LEU A 195 -11.69 9.99 -22.46
CA LEU A 195 -11.43 11.21 -21.69
C LEU A 195 -11.09 12.43 -22.58
N GLY A 196 -11.04 12.26 -23.91
CA GLY A 196 -10.70 13.35 -24.83
C GLY A 196 -9.28 13.90 -24.64
N LEU A 197 -8.35 13.11 -24.09
CA LEU A 197 -6.99 13.57 -23.77
C LEU A 197 -6.21 13.96 -25.03
N HIS A 198 -6.55 13.42 -26.19
CA HIS A 198 -5.98 13.77 -27.49
C HIS A 198 -6.17 15.25 -27.84
N ASP A 199 -7.28 15.86 -27.41
CA ASP A 199 -7.55 17.29 -27.65
C ASP A 199 -6.87 18.20 -26.63
N LEU A 200 -6.47 17.65 -25.48
CA LEU A 200 -5.92 18.39 -24.34
C LEU A 200 -4.39 18.32 -24.25
N ILE A 201 -3.80 17.19 -24.66
CA ILE A 201 -2.38 16.89 -24.53
C ILE A 201 -1.85 16.40 -25.88
N ALA A 202 -0.99 17.20 -26.51
CA ALA A 202 -0.41 16.85 -27.81
C ALA A 202 0.64 15.72 -27.72
N ASP A 203 1.39 15.65 -26.61
CA ASP A 203 2.46 14.67 -26.41
C ASP A 203 1.89 13.30 -26.00
N GLU A 204 2.20 12.27 -26.77
CA GLU A 204 1.71 10.90 -26.55
C GLU A 204 2.18 10.32 -25.21
N ARG A 205 3.41 10.60 -24.80
CA ARG A 205 3.97 10.05 -23.56
C ARG A 205 3.28 10.67 -22.35
N ILE A 206 3.00 11.96 -22.42
CA ILE A 206 2.24 12.66 -21.38
C ILE A 206 0.81 12.11 -21.33
N ARG A 207 0.17 11.86 -22.48
CA ARG A 207 -1.16 11.23 -22.50
C ARG A 207 -1.17 9.87 -21.85
N GLU A 208 -0.19 9.02 -22.14
CA GLU A 208 -0.09 7.68 -21.55
C GLU A 208 0.04 7.76 -20.01
N VAL A 209 0.95 8.61 -19.52
CA VAL A 209 1.17 8.80 -18.08
C VAL A 209 -0.09 9.36 -17.39
N VAL A 210 -0.75 10.35 -17.99
CA VAL A 210 -1.97 10.96 -17.46
C VAL A 210 -3.14 9.96 -17.49
N ALA A 211 -3.33 9.23 -18.58
CA ALA A 211 -4.38 8.22 -18.70
C ALA A 211 -4.17 7.08 -17.69
N GLU A 212 -2.93 6.69 -17.44
CA GLU A 212 -2.57 5.69 -16.43
C GLU A 212 -2.90 6.18 -15.02
N ALA A 213 -2.47 7.38 -14.65
CA ALA A 213 -2.75 7.96 -13.34
C ALA A 213 -4.27 8.13 -13.11
N ILE A 214 -5.02 8.57 -14.12
CA ILE A 214 -6.48 8.69 -14.04
C ILE A 214 -7.16 7.32 -13.97
N GLY A 215 -6.72 6.36 -14.79
CA GLY A 215 -7.24 5.00 -14.80
C GLY A 215 -7.03 4.26 -13.48
N ARG A 216 -5.98 4.63 -12.73
CA ARG A 216 -5.69 4.14 -11.37
C ARG A 216 -6.38 4.94 -10.26
N GLY A 217 -7.06 6.04 -10.61
CA GLY A 217 -7.70 6.95 -9.65
C GLY A 217 -6.71 7.76 -8.82
N GLU A 218 -5.45 7.85 -9.25
CA GLU A 218 -4.39 8.66 -8.61
C GLU A 218 -4.50 10.12 -9.02
N ALA A 219 -5.01 10.36 -10.22
CA ALA A 219 -5.22 11.69 -10.77
C ALA A 219 -6.63 11.85 -11.33
N HIS A 220 -7.04 13.08 -11.54
CA HIS A 220 -8.21 13.41 -12.35
C HIS A 220 -7.97 14.71 -13.11
N LEU A 221 -8.83 14.95 -14.10
CA LEU A 221 -8.90 16.25 -14.74
C LEU A 221 -10.00 17.08 -14.11
N GLU A 222 -9.69 18.34 -13.84
CA GLU A 222 -10.64 19.33 -13.34
C GLU A 222 -10.65 20.54 -14.29
N GLU A 223 -11.83 21.03 -14.63
CA GLU A 223 -11.96 22.27 -15.41
C GLU A 223 -12.04 23.47 -14.46
N ARG A 224 -11.10 24.42 -14.60
CA ARG A 224 -11.07 25.68 -13.83
C ARG A 224 -10.85 26.85 -14.78
N ASP A 225 -11.73 27.84 -14.70
CA ASP A 225 -11.69 29.05 -15.53
C ASP A 225 -11.61 28.76 -17.05
N GLY A 226 -12.24 27.67 -17.51
CA GLY A 226 -12.23 27.24 -18.92
C GLY A 226 -10.93 26.58 -19.37
N GLU A 227 -10.08 26.18 -18.43
CA GLU A 227 -8.83 25.45 -18.66
C GLU A 227 -8.87 24.09 -17.95
N ALA A 228 -8.32 23.05 -18.58
CA ALA A 228 -8.18 21.73 -17.96
C ALA A 228 -6.92 21.69 -17.07
N TRP A 229 -7.08 21.19 -15.86
CA TRP A 229 -6.03 21.02 -14.86
C TRP A 229 -5.84 19.55 -14.54
N TYR A 230 -4.58 19.14 -14.51
CA TYR A 230 -4.17 17.83 -14.02
C TYR A 230 -3.98 17.93 -12.51
N VAL A 231 -4.83 17.20 -11.78
CA VAL A 231 -4.86 17.17 -10.33
C VAL A 231 -4.37 15.80 -9.89
N ASP A 232 -3.14 15.76 -9.38
CA ASP A 232 -2.46 14.56 -8.92
C ASP A 232 -1.68 14.90 -7.65
N PRO A 233 -2.15 14.44 -6.47
CA PRO A 233 -1.48 14.72 -5.19
C PRO A 233 -0.03 14.20 -5.12
N GLY A 234 0.32 13.17 -5.91
CA GLY A 234 1.66 12.60 -5.99
C GLY A 234 2.60 13.38 -6.93
N PHE A 235 2.04 14.10 -7.91
CA PHE A 235 2.78 14.93 -8.86
C PHE A 235 3.20 16.29 -8.31
N GLY A 236 2.46 16.81 -7.31
CA GLY A 236 2.73 18.09 -6.65
C GLY A 236 1.57 19.08 -6.81
N PRO A 237 1.84 20.39 -6.92
CA PRO A 237 0.79 21.38 -7.13
C PRO A 237 0.04 21.13 -8.44
N ASP A 238 -1.27 21.36 -8.46
CA ASP A 238 -2.09 21.22 -9.66
C ASP A 238 -1.47 21.97 -10.86
N VAL A 239 -1.42 21.30 -11.99
CA VAL A 239 -0.76 21.80 -13.20
C VAL A 239 -1.78 21.94 -14.32
N PRO A 240 -1.89 23.11 -14.96
CA PRO A 240 -2.69 23.23 -16.17
C PRO A 240 -2.15 22.24 -17.20
N VAL A 241 -3.03 21.47 -17.83
CA VAL A 241 -2.64 20.36 -18.71
C VAL A 241 -1.68 20.82 -19.82
N ARG A 242 -1.86 22.03 -20.36
CA ARG A 242 -0.96 22.62 -21.37
C ARG A 242 0.48 22.88 -20.89
N LEU A 243 0.71 22.89 -19.59
CA LEU A 243 2.02 23.10 -18.95
C LEU A 243 2.67 21.79 -18.51
N LEU A 244 2.02 20.64 -18.70
CA LEU A 244 2.68 19.36 -18.55
C LEU A 244 3.76 19.21 -19.64
N GLY A 245 4.92 18.74 -19.21
CA GLY A 245 6.04 18.35 -20.04
C GLY A 245 6.48 16.92 -19.72
N TYR A 246 7.32 16.36 -20.59
CA TYR A 246 8.02 15.11 -20.34
C TYR A 246 9.52 15.35 -20.50
N ASP A 247 10.28 14.91 -19.52
CA ASP A 247 11.74 14.90 -19.49
C ASP A 247 12.23 13.46 -19.40
N GLU A 248 13.25 13.09 -20.15
CA GLU A 248 13.74 11.69 -20.22
C GLU A 248 14.30 11.20 -18.87
N ASP A 249 14.86 12.11 -18.07
CA ASP A 249 15.49 11.77 -16.80
C ASP A 249 14.51 11.93 -15.61
N LEU A 250 13.57 12.88 -15.71
CA LEU A 250 12.66 13.24 -14.62
C LEU A 250 11.22 12.72 -14.80
N GLY A 251 10.88 12.23 -16.00
CA GLY A 251 9.52 11.81 -16.33
C GLY A 251 8.59 13.02 -16.60
N MET A 252 7.34 12.93 -16.16
CA MET A 252 6.40 14.04 -16.29
C MET A 252 6.86 15.24 -15.44
N VAL A 253 6.75 16.46 -15.95
CA VAL A 253 7.20 17.68 -15.27
C VAL A 253 6.24 18.84 -15.47
N ASP A 254 6.22 19.77 -14.52
CA ASP A 254 5.60 21.09 -14.69
C ASP A 254 6.59 22.03 -15.42
N ARG A 255 6.27 22.41 -16.66
CA ARG A 255 7.12 23.30 -17.48
C ARG A 255 7.36 24.68 -16.85
N ARG A 256 6.55 25.10 -15.87
CA ARG A 256 6.82 26.32 -15.09
C ARG A 256 8.08 26.20 -14.25
N GLN A 257 8.37 24.99 -13.76
CA GLN A 257 9.50 24.70 -12.88
C GLN A 257 10.77 24.35 -13.68
N PHE A 258 10.59 23.90 -14.92
CA PHE A 258 11.67 23.51 -15.83
C PHE A 258 11.50 24.19 -17.20
N PRO A 259 11.70 25.52 -17.30
CA PRO A 259 11.61 26.21 -18.58
C PRO A 259 12.65 25.65 -19.56
N GLU A 260 12.22 25.30 -20.76
CA GLU A 260 13.12 24.80 -21.81
C GLU A 260 14.31 25.75 -21.98
N LYS A 261 15.53 25.20 -21.95
CA LYS A 261 16.71 25.98 -22.36
C LYS A 261 16.49 26.41 -23.81
N PRO A 262 16.70 27.69 -24.16
CA PRO A 262 16.56 28.14 -25.53
C PRO A 262 17.47 27.29 -26.42
N LYS A 263 16.88 26.71 -27.47
CA LYS A 263 17.64 25.98 -28.49
C LYS A 263 18.72 26.90 -29.05
N ALA A 264 19.97 26.51 -28.88
CA ALA A 264 21.14 27.15 -29.50
C ALA A 264 21.19 26.85 -31.00
#